data_AF-A0A3B8WMW5-F1
#
_entry.id   AF-A0A3B8WMW5-F1
#
_cell.length_a   1.000
_cell.length_b   1.000
_cell.length_c   1.000
_cell.angle_alpha   90.00
_cell.angle_beta   90.00
_cell.angle_gamma   90.00
#
_symmetry.space_group_name_H-M   'P 1'
#
loop_
_entity.id
_entity.type
_entity.pdbx_description
1 polymer ?
#
loop_
_entity_poly.entity_id
_entity_poly.type
_entity_poly.pdbx_seq_one_letter_code
_entity_poly.pdbx_strand_id
1 'polypeptide(L)'
;VNPDEFYVHKPTLEAGRPSVLRRNLGSKAIKMVYHSEPGEGKFVETVKVEQEDRNRFSITDAEVEELAKQAMIIEKHYQRPMDIEWAKDGDDGKIYIVQARPETVKSRAAANVMERYLLKETGKVLVEGRSIGHKIGS
;
A
#
# COMPACT_ATOMS: atom_id res chain seq x y z
N VAL A 1 8.33 3.97 -8.32
CA VAL A 1 8.41 2.72 -7.52
C VAL A 1 7.12 1.94 -7.73
N ASN A 2 7.18 0.61 -7.93
CA ASN A 2 6.00 -0.25 -7.92
C ASN A 2 6.13 -1.17 -6.69
N PRO A 3 5.36 -0.92 -5.61
CA PRO A 3 5.53 -1.59 -4.32
C PRO A 3 4.89 -2.98 -4.32
N ASP A 4 5.19 -3.74 -3.27
CA ASP A 4 4.43 -4.94 -2.93
C ASP A 4 3.03 -4.55 -2.43
N GLU A 5 2.04 -5.41 -2.67
CA GLU A 5 0.66 -5.20 -2.22
C GLU A 5 0.18 -6.41 -1.43
N PHE A 6 -0.48 -6.13 -0.31
CA PHE A 6 -1.03 -7.15 0.58
C PHE A 6 -2.50 -6.84 0.88
N TYR A 7 -3.31 -7.89 0.94
CA TYR A 7 -4.70 -7.79 1.40
C TYR A 7 -4.87 -8.61 2.67
N VAL A 8 -5.37 -7.96 3.73
CA VAL A 8 -5.58 -8.58 5.05
C VAL A 8 -7.07 -8.59 5.37
N HIS A 9 -7.56 -9.72 5.85
CA HIS A 9 -8.95 -9.88 6.27
C HIS A 9 -9.13 -9.52 7.76
N LYS A 10 -9.75 -8.37 8.02
CA LYS A 10 -9.93 -7.83 9.38
C LYS A 10 -10.57 -8.83 10.38
N PRO A 11 -11.68 -9.53 10.07
CA PRO A 11 -12.28 -10.47 11.02
C PRO A 11 -11.37 -11.65 11.38
N THR A 12 -10.57 -12.14 10.42
CA THR A 12 -9.63 -13.25 10.68
C THR A 12 -8.46 -12.79 11.53
N LEU A 13 -7.99 -11.55 11.32
CA LEU A 13 -6.95 -10.92 12.11
C LEU A 13 -7.40 -10.72 13.57
N GLU A 14 -8.62 -10.21 13.80
CA GLU A 14 -9.20 -10.08 15.14
C GLU A 14 -9.33 -11.42 15.86
N ALA A 15 -9.61 -12.50 15.12
CA ALA A 15 -9.69 -13.85 15.64
C ALA A 15 -8.31 -14.49 15.90
N GLY A 16 -7.19 -13.78 15.67
CA GLY A 16 -5.83 -14.29 15.87
C GLY A 16 -5.44 -15.42 14.90
N ARG A 17 -6.03 -15.45 13.70
CA ARG A 17 -5.77 -16.47 12.67
C ARG A 17 -5.00 -15.86 11.50
N PRO A 18 -4.30 -16.68 10.69
CA PRO A 18 -3.63 -16.21 9.48
C PRO A 18 -4.60 -15.44 8.56
N SER A 19 -4.28 -14.19 8.26
CA SER A 19 -5.24 -13.20 7.76
C SER A 19 -4.84 -12.56 6.42
N VAL A 20 -3.63 -12.80 5.93
CA VAL A 20 -3.15 -12.36 4.61
C VAL A 20 -3.79 -13.20 3.50
N LEU A 21 -4.71 -12.60 2.74
CA LEU A 21 -5.46 -13.26 1.66
C LEU A 21 -4.73 -13.25 0.32
N ARG A 22 -3.98 -12.18 0.04
CA ARG A 22 -3.32 -11.97 -1.25
C ARG A 22 -2.01 -11.20 -1.08
N ARG A 23 -1.03 -11.57 -1.90
CA ARG A 23 0.27 -10.91 -2.03
C ARG A 23 0.52 -10.66 -3.52
N ASN A 24 0.85 -9.44 -3.89
CA ASN A 24 1.35 -9.11 -5.23
C ASN A 24 2.77 -8.58 -5.07
N LEU A 25 3.71 -9.19 -5.77
CA LEU A 25 5.10 -8.76 -5.76
C LEU A 25 5.28 -7.56 -6.71
N GLY A 26 5.71 -6.43 -6.16
CA GLY A 26 6.05 -5.23 -6.90
C GLY A 26 7.43 -5.34 -7.56
N SER A 27 7.61 -4.63 -8.68
CA SER A 27 8.88 -4.66 -9.41
C SER A 27 10.05 -4.02 -8.64
N LYS A 28 9.74 -3.12 -7.69
CA LYS A 28 10.69 -2.47 -6.77
C LYS A 28 12.01 -2.01 -7.42
N ALA A 29 11.95 -1.46 -8.64
CA ALA A 29 13.16 -1.22 -9.44
C ALA A 29 14.17 -0.23 -8.85
N ILE A 30 13.70 0.70 -8.02
CA ILE A 30 14.51 1.75 -7.39
C ILE A 30 14.08 1.95 -5.94
N LYS A 31 15.01 2.36 -5.08
CA LYS A 31 14.79 2.74 -3.68
C LYS A 31 15.51 4.05 -3.37
N MET A 32 15.06 4.75 -2.33
CA MET A 32 15.73 5.93 -1.80
C MET A 32 16.58 5.53 -0.59
N VAL A 33 17.82 5.99 -0.52
CA VAL A 33 18.76 5.73 0.59
C VAL A 33 19.38 7.03 1.07
N TYR A 34 19.93 7.05 2.28
CA TYR A 34 20.73 8.18 2.75
C TYR A 34 21.99 8.34 1.91
N HIS A 35 22.34 9.60 1.61
CA HIS A 35 23.57 9.91 0.90
C HIS A 35 24.77 9.60 1.80
N SER A 36 25.78 8.89 1.29
CA SER A 36 26.98 8.52 2.06
C SER A 36 27.88 9.71 2.41
N GLU A 37 27.83 10.77 1.60
CA GLU A 37 28.56 12.02 1.82
C GLU A 37 27.58 13.22 1.75
N PRO A 38 26.87 13.55 2.83
CA PRO A 38 25.87 14.62 2.81
C PRO A 38 26.54 16.00 2.65
N GLY A 39 26.71 16.42 1.40
CA GLY A 39 27.12 17.77 0.99
C GLY A 39 26.04 18.43 0.14
N GLU A 40 25.99 19.77 0.13
CA GLU A 40 25.12 20.58 -0.75
C GLU A 40 23.61 20.32 -0.65
N GLY A 41 23.11 19.92 0.54
CA GLY A 41 21.67 19.73 0.76
C GLY A 41 21.07 18.47 0.11
N LYS A 42 21.92 17.56 -0.38
CA LYS A 42 21.50 16.23 -0.86
C LYS A 42 21.65 15.20 0.25
N PHE A 43 20.56 15.01 1.02
CA PHE A 43 20.54 14.06 2.14
C PHE A 43 20.18 12.64 1.73
N VAL A 44 19.57 12.48 0.55
CA VAL A 44 19.09 11.20 0.03
C VAL A 44 19.42 11.07 -1.44
N GLU A 45 19.57 9.84 -1.90
CA GLU A 45 19.76 9.49 -3.30
C GLU A 45 18.85 8.33 -3.71
N THR A 46 18.51 8.27 -5.00
CA THR A 46 17.73 7.16 -5.58
C THR A 46 18.66 6.17 -6.25
N VAL A 47 18.67 4.94 -5.75
CA VAL A 47 19.53 3.86 -6.24
C VAL A 47 18.68 2.71 -6.81
N LYS A 48 19.28 1.88 -7.67
CA LYS A 48 18.65 0.65 -8.13
C LYS A 48 18.57 -0.35 -6.97
N VAL A 49 17.52 -1.18 -7.00
CA VAL A 49 17.41 -2.32 -6.08
C VAL A 49 18.00 -3.54 -6.77
N GLU A 50 18.80 -4.30 -6.02
CA GLU A 50 19.38 -5.55 -6.50
C GLU A 50 18.30 -6.54 -6.93
N GLN A 51 18.60 -7.34 -7.94
CA GLN A 51 17.61 -8.22 -8.56
C GLN A 51 17.03 -9.25 -7.57
N GLU A 52 17.84 -9.71 -6.62
CA GLU A 52 17.41 -10.63 -5.56
C GLU A 52 16.37 -9.99 -4.64
N ASP A 53 16.62 -8.76 -4.18
CA ASP A 53 15.70 -8.00 -3.31
C ASP A 53 14.40 -7.65 -4.03
N ARG A 54 14.45 -7.39 -5.34
CA ARG A 54 13.25 -7.15 -6.15
C ARG A 54 12.33 -8.37 -6.20
N ASN A 55 12.92 -9.56 -6.13
CA ASN A 55 12.23 -10.85 -6.18
C ASN A 55 11.71 -11.30 -4.81
N ARG A 56 11.94 -10.52 -3.75
CA ARG A 56 11.48 -10.78 -2.39
C ARG A 56 10.41 -9.77 -1.97
N PHE A 57 9.51 -10.18 -1.09
CA PHE A 57 8.59 -9.24 -0.43
C PHE A 57 9.37 -8.34 0.54
N SER A 58 9.02 -7.06 0.58
CA SER A 58 9.67 -6.06 1.44
C SER A 58 9.41 -6.29 2.93
N ILE A 59 8.33 -6.97 3.26
CA ILE A 59 7.94 -7.38 4.62
C ILE A 59 7.36 -8.79 4.61
N THR A 60 7.46 -9.45 5.75
CA THR A 60 6.92 -10.79 6.03
C THR A 60 5.43 -10.75 6.36
N ASP A 61 4.75 -11.90 6.32
CA ASP A 61 3.35 -11.98 6.71
C ASP A 61 3.11 -11.57 8.17
N ALA A 62 4.03 -11.92 9.07
CA ALA A 62 3.93 -11.52 10.47
C ALA A 62 3.98 -9.99 10.63
N GLU A 63 4.83 -9.31 9.85
CA GLU A 63 4.94 -7.85 9.81
C GLU A 63 3.70 -7.22 9.16
N VAL A 64 3.16 -7.82 8.10
CA VAL A 64 1.89 -7.39 7.48
C VAL A 64 0.75 -7.46 8.49
N GLU A 65 0.65 -8.54 9.26
CA GLU A 65 -0.38 -8.71 10.29
C GLU A 65 -0.18 -7.73 11.45
N GLU A 66 1.05 -7.47 11.86
CA GLU A 66 1.36 -6.49 12.90
C GLU A 66 0.98 -5.07 12.48
N LEU A 67 1.35 -4.67 11.26
CA LEU A 67 0.94 -3.40 10.67
C LEU A 67 -0.59 -3.31 10.57
N ALA A 68 -1.27 -4.38 10.16
CA ALA A 68 -2.72 -4.41 10.03
C ALA A 68 -3.42 -4.25 11.40
N LYS A 69 -2.87 -4.81 12.48
CA LYS A 69 -3.38 -4.57 13.84
C LYS A 69 -3.28 -3.10 14.22
N GLN A 70 -2.13 -2.47 13.98
CA GLN A 70 -1.95 -1.03 14.22
C GLN A 70 -2.95 -0.20 13.41
N ALA A 71 -3.15 -0.55 12.13
CA ALA A 71 -4.13 0.12 11.27
C ALA A 71 -5.57 -0.01 11.81
N MET A 72 -5.96 -1.18 12.32
CA MET A 72 -7.29 -1.38 12.92
C MET A 72 -7.47 -0.60 14.22
N ILE A 73 -6.43 -0.48 15.05
CA ILE A 73 -6.45 0.36 16.26
C ILE A 73 -6.66 1.83 15.88
N ILE A 74 -5.93 2.33 14.89
CA ILE A 74 -6.04 3.70 14.40
C ILE A 74 -7.43 3.97 13.80
N GLU A 75 -7.91 3.09 12.91
CA GLU A 75 -9.26 3.19 12.34
C GLU A 75 -10.34 3.22 13.42
N LYS A 76 -10.24 2.36 14.44
CA LYS A 76 -11.16 2.33 15.57
C LYS A 76 -11.12 3.63 16.39
N HIS A 77 -9.94 4.21 16.58
CA HIS A 77 -9.77 5.48 17.29
C HIS A 77 -10.44 6.65 16.55
N TYR A 78 -10.25 6.76 15.23
CA TYR A 78 -10.82 7.84 14.41
C TYR A 78 -12.24 7.57 13.89
N GLN A 79 -12.74 6.36 14.09
CA GLN A 79 -14.08 5.88 13.71
C GLN A 79 -14.42 6.09 12.21
N ARG A 80 -13.41 6.00 11.35
CA ARG A 80 -13.53 6.17 9.90
C ARG A 80 -12.37 5.48 9.19
N PRO A 81 -12.48 5.14 7.90
CA PRO A 81 -11.36 4.63 7.12
C PRO A 81 -10.17 5.59 7.14
N MET A 82 -8.97 5.06 7.33
CA MET A 82 -7.73 5.82 7.47
C MET A 82 -6.74 5.44 6.37
N ASP A 83 -6.06 6.45 5.85
CA ASP A 83 -4.85 6.36 5.05
C ASP A 83 -3.66 6.55 6.00
N ILE A 84 -2.74 5.58 6.01
CA ILE A 84 -1.70 5.45 7.04
C ILE A 84 -0.36 5.26 6.34
N GLU A 85 0.58 6.15 6.64
CA GLU A 85 1.98 6.00 6.27
C GLU A 85 2.74 5.37 7.44
N TRP A 86 3.61 4.42 7.12
CA TRP A 86 4.38 3.65 8.09
C TRP A 86 5.80 3.44 7.58
N ALA A 87 6.72 3.13 8.49
CA ALA A 87 8.09 2.78 8.19
C ALA A 87 8.51 1.57 9.03
N LYS A 88 9.34 0.70 8.46
CA LYS A 88 10.09 -0.30 9.21
C LYS A 88 11.48 0.25 9.46
N ASP A 89 11.87 0.31 10.73
CA ASP A 89 13.20 0.76 11.10
C ASP A 89 14.25 -0.30 10.79
N GLY A 90 15.38 0.13 10.23
CA GLY A 90 16.46 -0.78 9.82
C GLY A 90 17.33 -1.27 10.97
N ASP A 91 17.36 -0.53 12.08
CA ASP A 91 18.23 -0.81 13.22
C ASP A 91 17.55 -1.78 14.21
N ASP A 92 16.27 -1.54 14.52
CA ASP A 92 15.52 -2.36 15.48
C ASP A 92 14.48 -3.30 14.84
N GLY A 93 14.23 -3.15 13.53
CA GLY A 93 13.31 -4.00 12.77
C GLY A 93 11.82 -3.76 13.08
N LYS A 94 11.46 -2.77 13.90
CA LYS A 94 10.06 -2.51 14.28
C LYS A 94 9.34 -1.64 13.27
N ILE A 95 8.01 -1.72 13.31
CA ILE A 95 7.11 -0.93 12.48
C ILE A 95 6.64 0.29 13.27
N TYR A 96 6.79 1.46 12.67
CA TYR A 96 6.39 2.76 13.19
C TYR A 96 5.36 3.40 12.27
N ILE A 97 4.35 4.05 12.86
CA ILE A 97 3.38 4.87 12.13
C ILE A 97 3.92 6.29 12.05
N VAL A 98 4.09 6.81 10.83
CA VAL A 98 4.63 8.17 10.61
C VAL A 98 3.54 9.19 10.33
N GLN A 99 2.41 8.75 9.75
CA GLN A 99 1.27 9.62 9.43
C GLN A 99 -0.02 8.81 9.45
N ALA A 100 -1.11 9.38 9.97
CA ALA A 100 -2.47 8.84 9.82
C ALA A 100 -3.47 9.96 9.50
N ARG A 101 -4.17 9.85 8.37
CA ARG A 101 -5.20 10.81 7.94
C ARG A 101 -6.46 10.07 7.50
N PRO A 102 -7.65 10.70 7.56
CA PRO A 102 -8.85 10.12 6.98
C PRO A 102 -8.64 9.80 5.49
N GLU A 103 -9.17 8.66 5.03
CA GLU A 103 -9.16 8.30 3.62
C GLU A 103 -9.95 9.35 2.80
N THR A 104 -9.41 9.75 1.64
CA THR A 104 -9.94 10.88 0.88
C THR A 104 -10.51 10.54 -0.51
N VAL A 105 -10.29 9.31 -1.02
CA VAL A 105 -10.69 8.94 -2.39
C VAL A 105 -12.10 8.35 -2.44
N LYS A 106 -12.54 7.60 -1.42
CA LYS A 106 -13.89 7.03 -1.33
C LYS A 106 -14.81 7.69 -0.31
N SER A 107 -14.33 8.65 0.47
CA SER A 107 -15.14 9.38 1.47
C SER A 107 -16.35 10.15 0.92
N ARG A 108 -16.53 10.24 -0.40
CA ARG A 108 -17.71 10.82 -1.06
C ARG A 108 -18.68 9.79 -1.67
N ALA A 109 -18.35 8.50 -1.66
CA ALA A 109 -19.28 7.47 -2.10
C ALA A 109 -20.36 7.30 -1.02
N ALA A 110 -21.59 7.76 -1.29
CA ALA A 110 -22.72 7.55 -0.40
C ALA A 110 -22.84 6.06 -0.07
N ALA A 111 -22.88 5.73 1.23
CA ALA A 111 -22.82 4.36 1.76
C ALA A 111 -23.89 3.39 1.20
N ASN A 112 -24.87 3.88 0.44
CA ASN A 112 -26.01 3.13 -0.09
C ASN A 112 -26.03 3.00 -1.62
N VAL A 113 -25.01 3.47 -2.36
CA VAL A 113 -25.00 3.40 -3.83
C VAL A 113 -23.86 2.49 -4.30
N MET A 114 -24.23 1.29 -4.78
CA MET A 114 -23.31 0.43 -5.52
C MET A 114 -23.36 0.80 -6.99
N GLU A 115 -22.37 1.52 -7.48
CA GLU A 115 -22.23 1.78 -8.92
C GLU A 115 -21.53 0.59 -9.60
N ARG A 116 -22.26 -0.08 -10.49
CA ARG A 116 -21.70 -1.13 -11.34
C ARG A 116 -21.56 -0.60 -12.75
N TYR A 117 -20.31 -0.47 -13.21
CA TYR A 117 -20.01 -0.09 -14.57
C TYR A 117 -19.95 -1.33 -15.45
N LEU A 118 -20.75 -1.38 -16.51
CA LEU A 118 -20.75 -2.45 -17.51
C LEU A 118 -20.29 -1.86 -18.84
N LEU A 119 -19.13 -2.30 -19.33
CA LEU A 119 -18.68 -1.97 -20.67
C LEU A 119 -19.55 -2.75 -21.67
N LYS A 120 -20.38 -2.05 -22.44
CA LYS A 120 -21.29 -2.70 -23.40
C LYS A 120 -20.58 -3.19 -24.66
N GLU A 121 -19.55 -2.46 -25.08
CA GLU A 121 -18.85 -2.70 -26.34
C GLU A 121 -17.35 -2.41 -26.16
N THR A 122 -16.52 -3.16 -26.89
CA THR A 122 -15.07 -2.96 -26.92
C THR A 122 -14.65 -2.46 -28.30
N GLY A 123 -13.85 -1.40 -28.33
CA GLY A 123 -13.24 -0.89 -29.55
C GLY A 123 -11.80 -1.39 -29.76
N LYS A 124 -11.18 -0.96 -30.86
CA LYS A 124 -9.75 -1.18 -31.09
C LYS A 124 -8.93 -0.42 -30.04
N VAL A 125 -8.11 -1.13 -29.27
CA VAL A 125 -7.23 -0.54 -28.26
C VAL A 125 -6.18 0.34 -28.93
N LEU A 126 -6.13 1.61 -28.54
CA LEU A 126 -5.12 2.57 -29.02
C LEU A 126 -3.98 2.74 -28.00
N VAL A 127 -4.29 2.65 -26.70
CA VAL A 127 -3.36 2.78 -25.58
C VAL A 127 -3.95 2.07 -24.37
N GLU A 128 -3.08 1.58 -23.48
CA GLU A 128 -3.45 0.92 -22.23
C GLU A 128 -2.67 1.49 -21.03
N GLY A 129 -3.24 1.33 -19.83
CA GLY A 129 -2.66 1.85 -18.60
C GLY A 129 -3.30 1.26 -17.35
N ARG A 130 -2.81 1.64 -16.17
CA ARG A 130 -3.32 1.15 -14.89
C ARG A 130 -4.54 1.96 -14.44
N SER A 131 -5.67 1.30 -14.20
CA SER A 131 -6.88 1.96 -13.70
C SER A 131 -6.74 2.39 -12.23
N ILE A 132 -7.24 3.58 -11.91
CA ILE A 132 -7.50 4.05 -10.55
C ILE A 132 -9.02 4.19 -10.40
N GLY A 133 -9.65 3.22 -9.71
CA GLY A 133 -11.10 3.15 -9.54
C GLY A 133 -11.83 2.26 -10.55
N HIS A 134 -13.16 2.30 -10.52
CA HIS A 134 -14.05 1.41 -11.31
C HIS A 134 -14.81 2.14 -12.44
N LYS A 135 -14.63 3.45 -12.60
CA LYS A 135 -15.37 4.26 -13.57
C LYS A 135 -14.90 3.97 -14.99
N ILE A 136 -15.85 3.85 -15.92
CA ILE A 136 -15.58 3.82 -17.37
C ILE A 136 -15.69 5.27 -17.87
N GLY A 137 -14.70 5.71 -18.66
CA GLY A 137 -14.71 7.06 -19.25
C GLY A 137 -15.97 7.28 -20.10
N SER A 138 -16.62 8.43 -19.90
CA SER A 138 -17.77 8.91 -20.68
C SER A 138 -17.32 9.92 -21.72
#